data_AF-A0A1Y2F776-F1
#
_entry.id   AF-A0A1Y2F776-F1
#
_cell.length_a   1.000
_cell.length_b   1.000
_cell.length_c   1.000
_cell.angle_alpha   90.00
_cell.angle_beta   90.00
_cell.angle_gamma   90.00
#
_symmetry.space_group_name_H-M   'P 1'
#
loop_
_entity.id
_entity.type
_entity.pdbx_description
1 polymer ?
#
loop_
_entity_poly.entity_id
_entity_poly.type
_entity_poly.pdbx_seq_one_letter_code
_entity_poly.pdbx_strand_id
1 'polypeptide(L)'
;MWSGRFSDDGPGLTNAELADELGVVMGTSHHEPCCRAGEEYKNLRGKDSIYGDAWNFRTNEQGITKFLEDGLKRSGKFDNVITVGMRGEADTAIAGDATLAENIQLLRDVLTTQNRLIKEYVNEDIMSVPRMLALYKEVEPYFYGDEETKGLMDDPLLDGVTLMLCDDNHGNLRTVPSESMRNHPGGYGMYYRFDYHGCPFSYEWINTNYLPKNILTTEFPLSYFLDLAYDYEKYSTFDFNTFDYTKQWIGKQFASSSEEQRNDIEFIFNNYNKLSFIRRTES
;
A
#
# COMPACT_ATOMS: atom_id res chain seq x y z
N MET A 1 10.41 0.19 4.41
CA MET A 1 10.80 1.55 4.85
C MET A 1 11.47 1.61 6.24
N TRP A 2 11.47 0.54 7.06
CA TRP A 2 11.84 0.59 8.50
C TRP A 2 13.19 1.26 8.87
N SER A 3 14.17 1.22 7.99
CA SER A 3 15.50 1.84 8.19
C SER A 3 16.09 2.49 6.94
N GLY A 4 15.35 2.48 5.82
CA GLY A 4 15.82 2.89 4.50
C GLY A 4 14.92 3.96 3.90
N ARG A 5 15.54 5.00 3.33
CA ARG A 5 14.93 6.19 2.73
C ARG A 5 15.24 6.16 1.25
N PHE A 6 14.28 5.67 0.45
CA PHE A 6 14.47 5.42 -0.98
C PHE A 6 15.06 6.64 -1.75
N SER A 7 14.58 7.84 -1.47
CA SER A 7 15.03 9.10 -2.11
C SER A 7 16.39 9.65 -1.62
N ASP A 8 17.00 9.05 -0.59
CA ASP A 8 18.27 9.52 -0.01
C ASP A 8 19.40 8.48 -0.09
N ASP A 9 19.06 7.18 -0.11
CA ASP A 9 20.02 6.07 -0.03
C ASP A 9 20.55 5.60 -1.41
N GLY A 10 20.36 6.38 -2.48
CA GLY A 10 20.81 6.09 -3.85
C GLY A 10 22.31 5.81 -4.05
N PRO A 11 23.26 6.38 -3.28
CA PRO A 11 23.14 7.63 -2.50
C PRO A 11 22.49 8.78 -3.26
N GLY A 12 21.78 9.65 -2.54
CA GLY A 12 20.96 10.71 -3.13
C GLY A 12 19.76 10.15 -3.90
N LEU A 13 19.33 10.89 -4.93
CA LEU A 13 18.13 10.57 -5.72
C LEU A 13 18.29 9.40 -6.70
N THR A 14 19.47 8.79 -6.83
CA THR A 14 19.77 7.80 -7.88
C THR A 14 18.81 6.61 -7.92
N ASN A 15 18.24 6.20 -6.80
CA ASN A 15 17.18 5.18 -6.77
C ASN A 15 15.88 5.63 -7.48
N ALA A 16 15.48 6.88 -7.26
CA ALA A 16 14.28 7.47 -7.86
C ALA A 16 14.51 7.84 -9.32
N GLU A 17 15.69 8.35 -9.66
CA GLU A 17 16.10 8.67 -11.03
C GLU A 17 16.15 7.40 -11.90
N LEU A 18 16.64 6.27 -11.35
CA LEU A 18 16.63 4.98 -12.05
C LEU A 18 15.23 4.35 -12.14
N ALA A 19 14.37 4.53 -11.13
CA ALA A 19 12.98 4.06 -11.20
C ALA A 19 12.19 4.80 -12.30
N ASP A 20 12.36 6.12 -12.38
CA ASP A 20 11.79 6.98 -13.42
C ASP A 20 12.31 6.61 -14.82
N GLU A 21 13.64 6.43 -14.99
CA GLU A 21 14.25 5.98 -16.25
C GLU A 21 13.71 4.62 -16.73
N LEU A 22 13.37 3.72 -15.81
CA LEU A 22 12.83 2.39 -16.10
C LEU A 22 11.29 2.34 -16.21
N GLY A 23 10.58 3.46 -15.99
CA GLY A 23 9.11 3.52 -15.97
C GLY A 23 8.48 2.76 -14.79
N VAL A 24 9.22 2.58 -13.70
CA VAL A 24 8.74 1.94 -12.46
C VAL A 24 8.06 2.99 -11.59
N VAL A 25 6.75 3.15 -11.78
CA VAL A 25 5.93 4.11 -11.03
C VAL A 25 6.06 3.85 -9.52
N MET A 26 6.60 4.81 -8.80
CA MET A 26 6.89 4.66 -7.37
C MET A 26 5.69 5.01 -6.49
N GLY A 27 5.69 4.52 -5.25
CA GLY A 27 4.67 4.81 -4.25
C GLY A 27 5.19 4.56 -2.84
N THR A 28 4.44 5.03 -1.84
CA THR A 28 4.82 4.97 -0.43
C THR A 28 3.67 4.39 0.42
N SER A 29 3.99 3.84 1.60
CA SER A 29 2.96 3.17 2.42
C SER A 29 1.96 4.16 3.04
N HIS A 30 0.88 3.61 3.61
CA HIS A 30 -0.26 4.32 4.22
C HIS A 30 0.05 5.29 5.36
N HIS A 31 1.32 5.47 5.76
CA HIS A 31 1.76 6.46 6.76
C HIS A 31 2.93 7.34 6.25
N GLU A 32 3.17 7.35 4.94
CA GLU A 32 4.31 8.01 4.29
C GLU A 32 3.85 9.01 3.19
N PRO A 33 3.02 10.01 3.52
CA PRO A 33 2.40 10.86 2.51
C PRO A 33 3.39 11.79 1.78
N CYS A 34 2.96 12.30 0.62
CA CYS A 34 3.67 13.36 -0.13
C CYS A 34 5.15 13.04 -0.45
N CYS A 35 5.43 11.81 -0.88
CA CYS A 35 6.76 11.34 -1.30
C CYS A 35 7.84 11.43 -0.19
N ARG A 36 7.43 11.24 1.08
CA ARG A 36 8.31 11.19 2.26
C ARG A 36 8.33 9.80 2.86
N ALA A 37 9.46 9.10 2.78
CA ALA A 37 9.65 7.84 3.50
C ALA A 37 9.67 8.10 5.02
N GLY A 38 9.11 7.20 5.82
CA GLY A 38 8.81 7.48 7.23
C GLY A 38 10.05 7.72 8.11
N GLU A 39 11.21 7.16 7.74
CA GLU A 39 12.49 7.42 8.41
C GLU A 39 13.06 8.82 8.09
N GLU A 40 12.54 9.56 7.10
CA GLU A 40 13.01 10.92 6.79
C GLU A 40 12.69 11.91 7.92
N TYR A 41 11.45 11.90 8.46
CA TYR A 41 11.04 12.88 9.46
C TYR A 41 11.89 12.75 10.74
N LYS A 42 12.13 11.52 11.18
CA LYS A 42 13.06 11.16 12.27
C LYS A 42 14.47 11.74 12.12
N ASN A 43 14.97 11.90 10.89
CA ASN A 43 16.30 12.45 10.60
C ASN A 43 16.30 13.97 10.34
N LEU A 44 15.13 14.60 10.18
CA LEU A 44 14.98 16.00 9.80
C LEU A 44 14.26 16.87 10.86
N ARG A 45 13.54 16.25 11.80
CA ARG A 45 12.88 16.91 12.93
C ARG A 45 13.87 17.43 13.98
N GLY A 46 13.42 18.36 14.79
CA GLY A 46 14.15 18.88 15.95
C GLY A 46 13.66 20.25 16.37
N LYS A 47 14.02 20.68 17.60
CA LYS A 47 13.54 21.94 18.20
C LYS A 47 13.78 23.19 17.36
N ASP A 48 14.91 23.23 16.67
CA ASP A 48 15.34 24.33 15.81
C ASP A 48 15.13 24.03 14.30
N SER A 49 14.43 22.93 13.97
CA SER A 49 14.13 22.54 12.60
C SER A 49 12.94 23.30 12.03
N ILE A 50 13.02 23.66 10.73
CA ILE A 50 11.88 24.22 9.98
C ILE A 50 10.69 23.26 9.88
N TYR A 51 10.90 21.96 10.17
CA TYR A 51 9.86 20.94 10.19
C TYR A 51 9.28 20.70 11.61
N GLY A 52 9.81 21.38 12.64
CA GLY A 52 9.43 21.18 14.04
C GLY A 52 9.88 19.84 14.62
N ASP A 53 9.30 19.44 15.76
CA ASP A 53 9.68 18.22 16.50
C ASP A 53 8.48 17.37 16.97
N ALA A 54 7.34 17.48 16.29
CA ALA A 54 6.16 16.66 16.58
C ALA A 54 5.46 16.20 15.30
N TRP A 55 5.27 14.89 15.12
CA TRP A 55 4.43 14.34 14.06
C TRP A 55 2.95 14.48 14.43
N ASN A 56 2.47 15.72 14.41
CA ASN A 56 1.12 16.07 14.85
C ASN A 56 0.65 17.31 14.10
N PHE A 57 -0.35 17.16 13.22
CA PHE A 57 -0.82 18.26 12.39
C PHE A 57 -1.58 19.34 13.18
N ARG A 58 -2.06 19.07 14.41
CA ARG A 58 -2.71 20.08 15.26
C ARG A 58 -1.72 20.97 16.03
N THR A 59 -0.56 20.45 16.41
CA THR A 59 0.43 21.18 17.22
C THR A 59 1.69 21.59 16.45
N ASN A 60 1.91 21.04 15.26
CA ASN A 60 3.03 21.34 14.38
C ASN A 60 2.57 21.49 12.90
N GLU A 61 1.38 22.05 12.68
CA GLU A 61 0.77 22.22 11.34
C GLU A 61 1.75 22.79 10.31
N GLN A 62 2.45 23.87 10.67
CA GLN A 62 3.39 24.57 9.78
C GLN A 62 4.63 23.72 9.46
N GLY A 63 5.21 23.05 10.47
CA GLY A 63 6.38 22.20 10.29
C GLY A 63 6.08 20.96 9.45
N ILE A 64 4.93 20.32 9.68
CA ILE A 64 4.46 19.19 8.85
C ILE A 64 4.08 19.66 7.44
N THR A 65 3.39 20.79 7.29
CA THR A 65 3.10 21.38 5.96
C THR A 65 4.40 21.61 5.18
N LYS A 66 5.43 22.19 5.81
CA LYS A 66 6.73 22.43 5.18
C LYS A 66 7.49 21.13 4.87
N PHE A 67 7.37 20.11 5.73
CA PHE A 67 7.95 18.80 5.49
C PHE A 67 7.35 18.13 4.25
N LEU A 68 6.03 18.14 4.10
CA LEU A 68 5.31 17.59 2.95
C LEU A 68 5.61 18.42 1.67
N GLU A 69 5.62 19.75 1.78
CA GLU A 69 6.00 20.68 0.69
C GLU A 69 7.37 20.32 0.08
N ASP A 70 8.40 20.19 0.91
CA ASP A 70 9.76 19.92 0.43
C ASP A 70 9.93 18.46 -0.06
N GLY A 71 9.06 17.54 0.35
CA GLY A 71 8.98 16.19 -0.23
C GLY A 71 8.45 16.19 -1.66
N LEU A 72 7.36 16.92 -1.90
CA LEU A 72 6.77 17.11 -3.23
C LEU A 72 7.75 17.85 -4.16
N LYS A 73 8.41 18.91 -3.68
CA LYS A 73 9.43 19.66 -4.45
C LYS A 73 10.66 18.82 -4.82
N ARG A 74 11.04 17.84 -3.99
CA ARG A 74 12.16 16.93 -4.27
C ARG A 74 11.78 15.85 -5.29
N SER A 75 10.67 15.15 -5.05
CA SER A 75 10.38 13.86 -5.69
C SER A 75 9.11 13.84 -6.55
N GLY A 76 8.20 14.80 -6.42
CA GLY A 76 6.93 14.85 -7.17
C GLY A 76 7.06 15.18 -8.66
N LYS A 77 8.29 15.36 -9.15
CA LYS A 77 8.65 15.53 -10.57
C LYS A 77 8.84 14.21 -11.33
N PHE A 78 8.90 13.08 -10.62
CA PHE A 78 9.07 11.73 -11.16
C PHE A 78 7.70 11.02 -11.26
N ASP A 79 7.62 9.91 -11.99
CA ASP A 79 6.41 9.07 -12.04
C ASP A 79 6.12 8.40 -10.68
N ASN A 80 5.15 8.95 -9.94
CA ASN A 80 4.71 8.45 -8.62
C ASN A 80 3.18 8.37 -8.52
N VAL A 81 2.69 7.46 -7.68
CA VAL A 81 1.38 7.58 -7.02
C VAL A 81 1.58 8.24 -5.66
N ILE A 82 1.07 9.46 -5.48
CA ILE A 82 1.25 10.25 -4.26
C ILE A 82 0.28 9.78 -3.18
N THR A 83 0.81 9.12 -2.15
CA THR A 83 0.01 8.79 -0.96
C THR A 83 -0.43 10.06 -0.22
N VAL A 84 -1.71 10.12 0.14
CA VAL A 84 -2.36 11.22 0.87
C VAL A 84 -3.07 10.71 2.14
N GLY A 85 -3.51 11.63 2.99
CA GLY A 85 -3.89 11.37 4.37
C GLY A 85 -2.68 11.42 5.33
N MET A 86 -2.89 11.07 6.59
CA MET A 86 -1.84 10.99 7.61
C MET A 86 -2.23 9.96 8.67
N ARG A 87 -1.30 9.07 9.01
CA ARG A 87 -1.35 8.17 10.17
C ARG A 87 -0.16 8.50 11.09
N GLY A 88 -0.02 7.83 12.22
CA GLY A 88 1.14 8.01 13.11
C GLY A 88 2.44 7.45 12.53
N GLU A 89 3.59 7.81 13.12
CA GLU A 89 4.89 7.25 12.75
C GLU A 89 4.91 5.73 13.03
N ALA A 90 5.64 4.95 12.23
CA ALA A 90 5.82 3.50 12.40
C ALA A 90 4.50 2.71 12.61
N ASP A 91 3.56 2.84 11.67
CA ASP A 91 2.25 2.17 11.63
C ASP A 91 1.24 2.51 12.76
N THR A 92 1.56 3.44 13.65
CA THR A 92 0.67 3.84 14.75
C THR A 92 -0.54 4.66 14.28
N ALA A 93 -1.59 4.72 15.11
CA ALA A 93 -2.73 5.60 14.88
C ALA A 93 -2.36 7.06 15.16
N ILE A 94 -2.97 8.02 14.43
CA ILE A 94 -2.61 9.44 14.52
C ILE A 94 -2.97 10.10 15.86
N ALA A 95 -4.01 9.62 16.55
CA ALA A 95 -4.40 10.05 17.89
C ALA A 95 -5.11 8.90 18.63
N GLY A 96 -4.66 8.58 19.84
CA GLY A 96 -5.22 7.49 20.65
C GLY A 96 -6.54 7.85 21.34
N ASP A 97 -6.69 9.09 21.81
CA ASP A 97 -7.80 9.53 22.67
C ASP A 97 -8.86 10.40 21.94
N ALA A 98 -8.72 10.61 20.63
CA ALA A 98 -9.59 11.49 19.86
C ALA A 98 -10.86 10.77 19.35
N THR A 99 -11.98 11.50 19.30
CA THR A 99 -13.26 10.99 18.79
C THR A 99 -13.25 10.72 17.28
N LEU A 100 -14.26 10.00 16.79
CA LEU A 100 -14.45 9.74 15.36
C LEU A 100 -14.52 11.07 14.56
N ALA A 101 -15.35 12.02 15.01
CA ALA A 101 -15.50 13.33 14.38
C ALA A 101 -14.20 14.13 14.34
N GLU A 102 -13.41 14.10 15.42
CA GLU A 102 -12.12 14.80 15.49
C GLU A 102 -11.09 14.19 14.52
N ASN A 103 -11.03 12.87 14.40
CA ASN A 103 -10.12 12.18 13.47
C ASN A 103 -10.52 12.40 12.00
N ILE A 104 -11.82 12.35 11.69
CA ILE A 104 -12.33 12.68 10.35
C ILE A 104 -12.00 14.13 9.98
N GLN A 105 -12.22 15.09 10.90
CA GLN A 105 -11.88 16.48 10.62
C GLN A 105 -10.37 16.68 10.43
N LEU A 106 -9.54 16.04 11.26
CA LEU A 106 -8.07 16.07 11.12
C LEU A 106 -7.63 15.57 9.73
N LEU A 107 -8.26 14.51 9.21
CA LEU A 107 -7.99 14.05 7.87
C LEU A 107 -8.49 15.02 6.79
N ARG A 108 -9.63 15.70 6.96
CA ARG A 108 -10.06 16.77 6.04
C ARG A 108 -9.05 17.94 6.01
N ASP A 109 -8.56 18.36 7.17
CA ASP A 109 -7.59 19.45 7.30
C ASP A 109 -6.26 19.09 6.60
N VAL A 110 -5.78 17.86 6.83
CA VAL A 110 -4.60 17.27 6.18
C VAL A 110 -4.78 17.14 4.67
N LEU A 111 -5.88 16.53 4.20
CA LEU A 111 -6.16 16.32 2.78
C LEU A 111 -6.32 17.65 2.03
N THR A 112 -6.93 18.66 2.65
CA THR A 112 -7.03 20.02 2.10
C THR A 112 -5.64 20.61 1.88
N THR A 113 -4.76 20.51 2.87
CA THR A 113 -3.38 21.01 2.76
C THR A 113 -2.57 20.23 1.74
N GLN A 114 -2.66 18.90 1.71
CA GLN A 114 -1.93 18.06 0.76
C GLN A 114 -2.39 18.31 -0.68
N ASN A 115 -3.70 18.34 -0.94
CA ASN A 115 -4.24 18.65 -2.27
C ASN A 115 -3.83 20.06 -2.73
N ARG A 116 -3.74 21.05 -1.81
CA ARG A 116 -3.19 22.39 -2.12
C ARG A 116 -1.71 22.33 -2.50
N LEU A 117 -0.87 21.67 -1.69
CA LEU A 117 0.57 21.55 -1.97
C LEU A 117 0.86 20.81 -3.28
N ILE A 118 0.06 19.79 -3.63
CA ILE A 118 0.17 19.06 -4.90
C ILE A 118 -0.16 19.99 -6.08
N LYS A 119 -1.19 20.85 -5.96
CA LYS A 119 -1.49 21.88 -6.98
C LYS A 119 -0.39 22.93 -7.13
N GLU A 120 0.22 23.35 -6.03
CA GLU A 120 1.28 24.37 -6.03
C GLU A 120 2.62 23.86 -6.57
N TYR A 121 2.95 22.57 -6.38
CA TYR A 121 4.31 22.07 -6.56
C TYR A 121 4.47 20.78 -7.39
N VAL A 122 3.37 20.18 -7.86
CA VAL A 122 3.38 19.04 -8.78
C VAL A 122 2.67 19.41 -10.09
N ASN A 123 1.35 19.64 -10.05
CA ASN A 123 0.57 20.08 -11.19
C ASN A 123 -0.74 20.75 -10.74
N GLU A 124 -1.06 21.92 -11.31
CA GLU A 124 -2.28 22.68 -11.03
C GLU A 124 -3.56 21.87 -11.32
N ASP A 125 -3.53 21.04 -12.38
CA ASP A 125 -4.57 20.04 -12.61
C ASP A 125 -4.33 18.79 -11.74
N ILE A 126 -4.88 18.83 -10.54
CA ILE A 126 -4.82 17.73 -9.57
C ILE A 126 -5.52 16.44 -10.05
N MET A 127 -6.38 16.50 -11.08
CA MET A 127 -7.02 15.30 -11.65
C MET A 127 -6.06 14.53 -12.56
N SER A 128 -4.99 15.18 -13.04
CA SER A 128 -3.90 14.53 -13.76
C SER A 128 -2.84 13.89 -12.84
N VAL A 129 -2.86 14.17 -11.53
CA VAL A 129 -1.87 13.67 -10.57
C VAL A 129 -2.40 12.41 -9.87
N PRO A 130 -1.77 11.23 -10.07
CA PRO A 130 -2.16 10.00 -9.37
C PRO A 130 -1.99 10.15 -7.85
N ARG A 131 -3.07 9.98 -7.11
CA ARG A 131 -3.13 10.08 -5.65
C ARG A 131 -3.80 8.86 -5.05
N MET A 132 -3.37 8.43 -3.87
CA MET A 132 -3.93 7.26 -3.19
C MET A 132 -4.19 7.54 -1.70
N LEU A 133 -5.38 7.20 -1.22
CA LEU A 133 -5.71 7.17 0.21
C LEU A 133 -5.92 5.73 0.66
N ALA A 134 -5.18 5.31 1.68
CA ALA A 134 -5.26 3.96 2.23
C ALA A 134 -6.34 3.84 3.32
N LEU A 135 -7.35 3.02 3.07
CA LEU A 135 -8.43 2.71 4.03
C LEU A 135 -7.98 1.61 5.00
N TYR A 136 -6.83 1.83 5.65
CA TYR A 136 -6.14 0.84 6.47
C TYR A 136 -6.44 1.00 7.96
N LYS A 137 -6.53 -0.14 8.68
CA LYS A 137 -6.88 -0.24 10.10
C LYS A 137 -8.00 0.74 10.50
N GLU A 138 -7.70 1.78 11.27
CA GLU A 138 -8.63 2.77 11.81
C GLU A 138 -9.19 3.76 10.77
N VAL A 139 -8.57 3.89 9.58
CA VAL A 139 -9.00 4.85 8.54
C VAL A 139 -10.25 4.38 7.79
N GLU A 140 -10.55 3.08 7.76
CA GLU A 140 -11.79 2.55 7.15
C GLU A 140 -13.05 3.09 7.88
N PRO A 141 -13.16 3.04 9.23
CA PRO A 141 -14.17 3.80 9.98
C PRO A 141 -14.23 5.29 9.67
N TYR A 142 -13.09 5.97 9.47
CA TYR A 142 -13.06 7.41 9.17
C TYR A 142 -13.61 7.72 7.76
N PHE A 143 -13.44 6.79 6.82
CA PHE A 143 -14.03 6.89 5.49
C PHE A 143 -15.56 6.77 5.53
N TYR A 144 -16.10 5.74 6.20
CA TYR A 144 -17.57 5.55 6.24
C TYR A 144 -18.28 6.53 7.18
N GLY A 145 -17.72 6.81 8.36
CA GLY A 145 -18.41 7.53 9.44
C GLY A 145 -19.38 6.66 10.23
N ASP A 146 -20.31 7.28 10.94
CA ASP A 146 -21.40 6.62 11.69
C ASP A 146 -22.73 7.39 11.57
N GLU A 147 -23.74 7.02 12.37
CA GLU A 147 -25.10 7.61 12.31
C GLU A 147 -25.12 9.11 12.67
N GLU A 148 -24.15 9.59 13.45
CA GLU A 148 -24.05 10.99 13.91
C GLU A 148 -22.95 11.77 13.15
N THR A 149 -22.00 11.07 12.53
CA THR A 149 -20.74 11.64 12.00
C THR A 149 -20.54 11.31 10.52
N LYS A 150 -20.73 12.29 9.61
CA LYS A 150 -20.43 12.09 8.18
C LYS A 150 -18.92 11.83 7.96
N GLY A 151 -18.59 10.64 7.47
CA GLY A 151 -17.26 10.23 7.03
C GLY A 151 -16.73 10.96 5.80
N LEU A 152 -15.57 10.51 5.32
CA LEU A 152 -14.91 11.01 4.10
C LEU A 152 -15.49 10.43 2.80
N MET A 153 -16.40 9.46 2.86
CA MET A 153 -17.13 8.98 1.68
C MET A 153 -17.92 10.13 1.04
N ASP A 154 -17.83 10.22 -0.30
CA ASP A 154 -18.40 11.30 -1.10
C ASP A 154 -17.95 12.71 -0.62
N ASP A 155 -16.69 12.83 -0.18
CA ASP A 155 -16.03 14.10 0.14
C ASP A 155 -15.16 14.54 -1.06
N PRO A 156 -15.36 15.74 -1.65
CA PRO A 156 -14.62 16.20 -2.84
C PRO A 156 -13.09 16.29 -2.65
N LEU A 157 -12.59 16.23 -1.42
CA LEU A 157 -11.15 16.07 -1.16
C LEU A 157 -10.58 14.76 -1.71
N LEU A 158 -11.43 13.76 -1.99
CA LEU A 158 -11.09 12.46 -2.55
C LEU A 158 -11.35 12.37 -4.08
N ASP A 159 -11.81 13.43 -4.73
CA ASP A 159 -12.00 13.45 -6.19
C ASP A 159 -10.67 13.18 -6.90
N GLY A 160 -10.64 12.13 -7.74
CA GLY A 160 -9.46 11.66 -8.46
C GLY A 160 -8.48 10.83 -7.60
N VAL A 161 -8.80 10.55 -6.33
CA VAL A 161 -7.95 9.75 -5.43
C VAL A 161 -8.37 8.28 -5.50
N THR A 162 -7.41 7.39 -5.77
CA THR A 162 -7.63 5.94 -5.67
C THR A 162 -7.80 5.53 -4.21
N LEU A 163 -8.92 4.89 -3.90
CA LEU A 163 -9.24 4.42 -2.56
C LEU A 163 -8.68 3.02 -2.35
N MET A 164 -7.52 2.91 -1.71
CA MET A 164 -6.84 1.64 -1.50
C MET A 164 -7.42 0.92 -0.28
N LEU A 165 -8.27 -0.08 -0.56
CA LEU A 165 -8.77 -1.02 0.44
C LEU A 165 -7.64 -1.92 0.94
N CYS A 166 -7.90 -2.64 2.03
CA CYS A 166 -6.96 -3.55 2.66
C CYS A 166 -7.63 -4.87 3.02
N ASP A 167 -6.85 -5.95 3.00
CA ASP A 167 -7.16 -7.15 3.76
C ASP A 167 -7.02 -6.93 5.29
N ASP A 168 -7.30 -7.98 6.06
CA ASP A 168 -7.14 -8.07 7.52
C ASP A 168 -5.69 -8.29 7.99
N ASN A 169 -4.71 -8.06 7.13
CA ASN A 169 -3.29 -8.43 7.27
C ASN A 169 -3.00 -9.94 7.24
N HIS A 170 -4.00 -10.78 6.94
CA HIS A 170 -3.87 -12.25 6.91
C HIS A 170 -4.37 -12.87 5.59
N GLY A 171 -4.58 -12.04 4.57
CA GLY A 171 -5.08 -12.43 3.26
C GLY A 171 -6.61 -12.60 3.17
N ASN A 172 -7.39 -12.07 4.12
CA ASN A 172 -8.86 -12.02 4.04
C ASN A 172 -9.33 -10.59 3.78
N LEU A 173 -10.14 -10.37 2.74
CA LEU A 173 -10.65 -9.03 2.43
C LEU A 173 -11.56 -8.50 3.55
N ARG A 174 -11.51 -7.19 3.81
CA ARG A 174 -12.41 -6.47 4.73
C ARG A 174 -13.71 -6.09 4.00
N THR A 175 -14.01 -4.80 3.87
CA THR A 175 -15.08 -4.34 2.98
C THR A 175 -14.65 -4.42 1.50
N VAL A 176 -15.63 -4.36 0.61
CA VAL A 176 -15.45 -4.21 -0.85
C VAL A 176 -16.44 -3.17 -1.37
N PRO A 177 -16.19 -2.52 -2.52
CA PRO A 177 -17.04 -1.43 -3.01
C PRO A 177 -18.47 -1.90 -3.33
N SER A 178 -19.47 -1.19 -2.80
CA SER A 178 -20.87 -1.35 -3.21
C SER A 178 -21.10 -0.92 -4.67
N GLU A 179 -22.26 -1.24 -5.23
CA GLU A 179 -22.63 -0.81 -6.59
C GLU A 179 -22.61 0.72 -6.77
N SER A 180 -22.99 1.50 -5.74
CA SER A 180 -22.87 2.96 -5.76
C SER A 180 -21.40 3.42 -5.70
N MET A 181 -20.62 2.86 -4.77
CA MET A 181 -19.20 3.18 -4.57
C MET A 181 -18.36 2.95 -5.83
N ARG A 182 -18.67 1.93 -6.65
CA ARG A 182 -17.94 1.60 -7.89
C ARG A 182 -17.88 2.74 -8.93
N ASN A 183 -18.66 3.81 -8.77
CA ASN A 183 -18.64 4.99 -9.63
C ASN A 183 -17.64 6.08 -9.17
N HIS A 184 -16.90 5.86 -8.08
CA HIS A 184 -15.94 6.82 -7.52
C HIS A 184 -14.85 7.25 -8.53
N PRO A 185 -14.71 8.55 -8.86
CA PRO A 185 -13.68 9.04 -9.76
C PRO A 185 -12.30 8.91 -9.10
N GLY A 186 -11.49 7.95 -9.58
CA GLY A 186 -10.20 7.55 -8.98
C GLY A 186 -10.13 6.05 -8.71
N GLY A 187 -11.29 5.37 -8.65
CA GLY A 187 -11.38 3.92 -8.49
C GLY A 187 -10.86 3.38 -7.15
N TYR A 188 -10.57 2.08 -7.12
CA TYR A 188 -10.18 1.35 -5.92
C TYR A 188 -8.89 0.56 -6.14
N GLY A 189 -8.04 0.55 -5.11
CA GLY A 189 -6.89 -0.36 -5.00
C GLY A 189 -7.14 -1.43 -3.93
N MET A 190 -6.28 -2.44 -3.87
CA MET A 190 -6.29 -3.45 -2.82
C MET A 190 -4.87 -3.77 -2.34
N TYR A 191 -4.59 -3.51 -1.06
CA TYR A 191 -3.35 -3.92 -0.41
C TYR A 191 -3.56 -5.26 0.32
N TYR A 192 -2.81 -6.28 -0.12
CA TYR A 192 -2.89 -7.67 0.29
C TYR A 192 -1.56 -8.15 0.91
N ARG A 193 -1.60 -9.03 1.93
CA ARG A 193 -0.40 -9.49 2.67
C ARG A 193 -0.02 -10.94 2.34
N PHE A 194 1.10 -11.11 1.63
CA PHE A 194 1.82 -12.40 1.59
C PHE A 194 2.75 -12.60 2.79
N ASP A 195 3.01 -11.53 3.54
CA ASP A 195 3.92 -11.39 4.68
C ASP A 195 3.32 -10.35 5.65
N TYR A 196 3.48 -10.52 6.97
CA TYR A 196 3.03 -9.52 7.95
C TYR A 196 3.78 -9.60 9.30
N HIS A 197 4.28 -8.45 9.75
CA HIS A 197 4.80 -8.23 11.10
C HIS A 197 3.68 -7.66 12.01
N GLY A 198 3.12 -8.46 12.92
CA GLY A 198 2.11 -7.97 13.87
C GLY A 198 1.20 -9.04 14.49
N CYS A 199 0.11 -8.59 15.12
CA CYS A 199 -0.82 -9.45 15.86
C CYS A 199 -1.85 -10.16 14.94
N PRO A 200 -2.34 -11.37 15.30
CA PRO A 200 -2.04 -12.11 16.53
C PRO A 200 -0.69 -12.84 16.52
N PHE A 201 -0.20 -13.23 15.34
CA PHE A 201 1.12 -13.82 15.14
C PHE A 201 1.68 -13.30 13.81
N SER A 202 2.93 -12.82 13.82
CA SER A 202 3.62 -12.47 12.58
C SER A 202 3.81 -13.70 11.69
N TYR A 203 4.00 -13.47 10.40
CA TYR A 203 4.47 -14.49 9.46
C TYR A 203 5.44 -13.86 8.46
N GLU A 204 6.72 -14.17 8.63
CA GLU A 204 7.87 -13.45 8.08
C GLU A 204 9.01 -14.40 7.64
N TRP A 205 9.03 -15.66 8.09
CA TRP A 205 10.16 -16.56 7.84
C TRP A 205 10.11 -17.23 6.45
N ILE A 206 8.98 -17.86 6.13
CA ILE A 206 8.73 -18.54 4.85
C ILE A 206 7.25 -18.36 4.48
N ASN A 207 6.94 -18.27 3.17
CA ASN A 207 5.56 -18.11 2.73
C ASN A 207 4.68 -19.26 3.24
N THR A 208 3.59 -18.88 3.90
CA THR A 208 2.58 -19.76 4.51
C THR A 208 1.18 -19.59 3.91
N ASN A 209 1.09 -19.03 2.70
CA ASN A 209 -0.13 -18.90 1.90
C ASN A 209 -0.35 -20.16 1.02
N TYR A 210 -1.55 -20.46 0.49
CA TYR A 210 -1.84 -21.64 -0.38
C TYR A 210 -2.60 -21.27 -1.68
N LEU A 211 -2.28 -21.75 -2.91
CA LEU A 211 -2.58 -21.06 -4.21
C LEU A 211 -4.04 -20.72 -4.54
N PRO A 212 -5.05 -21.52 -4.18
CA PRO A 212 -6.45 -21.06 -4.09
C PRO A 212 -6.67 -19.81 -3.19
N LYS A 213 -5.56 -19.26 -2.66
CA LYS A 213 -5.26 -18.06 -1.86
C LYS A 213 -3.73 -17.69 -1.90
N ASN A 214 -2.98 -17.95 -3.00
CA ASN A 214 -1.53 -17.64 -3.30
C ASN A 214 -0.40 -18.49 -2.63
N ILE A 215 0.76 -18.79 -3.27
CA ILE A 215 2.02 -19.44 -2.72
C ILE A 215 3.24 -19.10 -3.63
N LEU A 216 4.56 -19.20 -3.36
CA LEU A 216 5.52 -19.70 -2.32
C LEU A 216 6.83 -18.84 -2.40
N THR A 217 7.61 -18.69 -1.33
CA THR A 217 8.83 -17.82 -1.16
C THR A 217 8.74 -16.40 -1.75
N THR A 218 7.51 -15.94 -1.96
CA THR A 218 7.17 -14.66 -2.56
C THR A 218 7.52 -14.52 -4.05
N GLU A 219 8.25 -15.42 -4.71
CA GLU A 219 8.38 -15.38 -6.19
C GLU A 219 7.15 -15.96 -6.90
N PHE A 220 6.70 -17.15 -6.51
CA PHE A 220 5.54 -17.82 -7.14
C PHE A 220 4.18 -17.14 -6.88
N PRO A 221 3.88 -16.49 -5.73
CA PRO A 221 2.58 -15.87 -5.48
C PRO A 221 2.54 -14.49 -6.10
N LEU A 222 3.67 -13.78 -6.11
CA LEU A 222 3.85 -12.54 -6.84
C LEU A 222 3.79 -12.79 -8.35
N SER A 223 4.34 -13.90 -8.85
CA SER A 223 4.14 -14.32 -10.25
C SER A 223 2.65 -14.42 -10.55
N TYR A 224 1.90 -15.22 -9.78
CA TYR A 224 0.46 -15.40 -9.99
C TYR A 224 -0.34 -14.10 -9.82
N PHE A 225 -0.04 -13.30 -8.80
CA PHE A 225 -0.73 -12.05 -8.49
C PHE A 225 -0.51 -10.98 -9.55
N LEU A 226 0.71 -10.86 -10.08
CA LEU A 226 1.02 -9.94 -11.18
C LEU A 226 0.48 -10.45 -12.52
N ASP A 227 0.56 -11.76 -12.80
CA ASP A 227 -0.08 -12.38 -13.97
C ASP A 227 -1.60 -12.14 -13.95
N LEU A 228 -2.27 -12.37 -12.81
CA LEU A 228 -3.71 -12.14 -12.60
C LEU A 228 -4.10 -10.65 -12.66
N ALA A 229 -3.24 -9.74 -12.22
CA ALA A 229 -3.46 -8.29 -12.36
C ALA A 229 -3.27 -7.80 -13.81
N TYR A 230 -2.41 -8.46 -14.59
CA TYR A 230 -2.12 -8.11 -15.98
C TYR A 230 -3.13 -8.71 -16.98
N ASP A 231 -3.56 -9.96 -16.77
CA ASP A 231 -4.46 -10.71 -17.66
C ASP A 231 -5.57 -11.42 -16.87
N TYR A 232 -6.40 -10.60 -16.21
CA TYR A 232 -7.47 -11.06 -15.33
C TYR A 232 -8.45 -12.02 -16.03
N GLU A 233 -8.90 -11.67 -17.24
CA GLU A 233 -9.85 -12.45 -18.04
C GLU A 233 -9.36 -13.86 -18.40
N LYS A 234 -8.04 -14.11 -18.35
CA LYS A 234 -7.45 -15.44 -18.50
C LYS A 234 -7.38 -16.18 -17.16
N TYR A 235 -6.78 -15.54 -16.16
CA TYR A 235 -6.39 -16.18 -14.90
C TYR A 235 -7.50 -16.21 -13.82
N SER A 236 -8.63 -15.52 -14.02
CA SER A 236 -9.80 -15.56 -13.11
C SER A 236 -10.89 -16.55 -13.53
N THR A 237 -10.65 -17.40 -14.53
CA THR A 237 -11.68 -18.28 -15.12
C THR A 237 -11.85 -19.60 -14.37
N PHE A 238 -13.00 -20.25 -14.55
CA PHE A 238 -13.18 -21.63 -14.07
C PHE A 238 -12.42 -22.66 -14.92
N ASP A 239 -12.11 -22.32 -16.18
CA ASP A 239 -11.46 -23.21 -17.15
C ASP A 239 -9.92 -23.19 -17.07
N PHE A 240 -9.32 -22.16 -16.47
CA PHE A 240 -7.89 -22.11 -16.14
C PHE A 240 -7.71 -21.82 -14.65
N ASN A 241 -7.44 -22.88 -13.87
CA ASN A 241 -7.38 -22.76 -12.41
C ASN A 241 -5.92 -22.76 -11.90
N THR A 242 -5.76 -22.60 -10.58
CA THR A 242 -4.45 -22.48 -9.93
C THR A 242 -3.55 -23.71 -10.06
N PHE A 243 -4.08 -24.91 -10.32
CA PHE A 243 -3.25 -26.09 -10.65
C PHE A 243 -2.66 -25.98 -12.06
N ASP A 244 -3.41 -25.43 -13.02
CA ASP A 244 -2.93 -25.20 -14.39
C ASP A 244 -1.86 -24.10 -14.42
N TYR A 245 -2.03 -23.05 -13.61
CA TYR A 245 -0.98 -22.05 -13.37
C TYR A 245 0.26 -22.69 -12.73
N THR A 246 0.08 -23.58 -11.74
CA THR A 246 1.20 -24.29 -11.09
C THR A 246 2.00 -25.10 -12.10
N LYS A 247 1.35 -25.86 -12.98
CA LYS A 247 1.98 -26.63 -14.06
C LYS A 247 2.67 -25.74 -15.08
N GLN A 248 2.05 -24.62 -15.46
CA GLN A 248 2.65 -23.64 -16.36
C GLN A 248 3.93 -23.01 -15.77
N TRP A 249 3.90 -22.62 -14.51
CA TRP A 249 5.04 -22.01 -13.81
C TRP A 249 6.16 -23.02 -13.61
N ILE A 250 5.87 -24.24 -13.11
CA ILE A 250 6.85 -25.33 -12.99
C ILE A 250 7.44 -25.67 -14.36
N GLY A 251 6.61 -25.75 -15.41
CA GLY A 251 7.07 -26.01 -16.77
C GLY A 251 7.98 -24.92 -17.35
N LYS A 252 7.85 -23.67 -16.89
CA LYS A 252 8.71 -22.53 -17.23
C LYS A 252 10.04 -22.56 -16.48
N GLN A 253 10.04 -22.76 -15.15
CA GLN A 253 11.28 -22.75 -14.35
C GLN A 253 12.10 -24.04 -14.54
N PHE A 254 11.43 -25.20 -14.61
CA PHE A 254 12.05 -26.53 -14.70
C PHE A 254 11.96 -27.09 -16.12
N ALA A 255 12.16 -26.24 -17.13
CA ALA A 255 12.00 -26.56 -18.54
C ALA A 255 12.90 -27.72 -19.04
N SER A 256 14.00 -28.02 -18.33
CA SER A 256 14.93 -29.12 -18.60
C SER A 256 14.63 -30.43 -17.85
N SER A 257 13.75 -30.42 -16.82
CA SER A 257 13.40 -31.59 -16.03
C SER A 257 12.46 -32.54 -16.79
N SER A 258 12.49 -33.83 -16.46
CA SER A 258 11.53 -34.81 -17.01
C SER A 258 10.09 -34.52 -16.55
N GLU A 259 9.10 -35.13 -17.21
CA GLU A 259 7.69 -35.05 -16.79
C GLU A 259 7.49 -35.60 -15.37
N GLU A 260 8.09 -36.75 -15.07
CA GLU A 260 8.14 -37.37 -13.74
C GLU A 260 8.68 -36.40 -12.67
N GLN A 261 9.81 -35.75 -12.94
CA GLN A 261 10.40 -34.75 -12.05
C GLN A 261 9.52 -33.51 -11.85
N ARG A 262 8.79 -33.07 -12.88
CA ARG A 262 7.85 -31.94 -12.75
C ARG A 262 6.62 -32.32 -11.93
N ASN A 263 6.15 -33.56 -12.06
CA ASN A 263 5.06 -34.09 -11.24
C ASN A 263 5.47 -34.21 -9.76
N ASP A 264 6.70 -34.63 -9.48
CA ASP A 264 7.27 -34.62 -8.11
C ASP A 264 7.37 -33.19 -7.55
N ILE A 265 7.81 -32.22 -8.34
CA ILE A 265 7.87 -30.80 -7.93
C ILE A 265 6.46 -30.26 -7.67
N GLU A 266 5.48 -30.54 -8.55
CA GLU A 266 4.08 -30.16 -8.35
C GLU A 266 3.50 -30.77 -7.07
N PHE A 267 3.81 -32.04 -6.79
CA PHE A 267 3.40 -32.70 -5.55
C PHE A 267 4.04 -32.05 -4.32
N ILE A 268 5.35 -31.80 -4.33
CA ILE A 268 6.07 -31.19 -3.21
C ILE A 268 5.53 -29.80 -2.91
N PHE A 269 5.34 -28.97 -3.96
CA PHE A 269 4.69 -27.68 -3.85
C PHE A 269 3.31 -27.87 -3.22
N ASN A 270 2.34 -28.44 -3.94
CA ASN A 270 0.93 -28.46 -3.51
C ASN A 270 0.72 -29.03 -2.09
N ASN A 271 1.56 -29.97 -1.63
CA ASN A 271 1.48 -30.50 -0.27
C ASN A 271 2.11 -29.58 0.80
N TYR A 272 3.35 -29.10 0.64
CA TYR A 272 3.93 -28.13 1.61
C TYR A 272 2.99 -26.92 1.73
N ASN A 273 2.55 -26.38 0.60
CA ASN A 273 1.76 -25.17 0.49
C ASN A 273 0.45 -25.27 1.30
N LYS A 274 -0.24 -26.40 1.15
CA LYS A 274 -1.48 -26.72 1.87
C LYS A 274 -1.25 -26.87 3.37
N LEU A 275 -0.14 -27.48 3.78
CA LEU A 275 0.22 -27.67 5.19
C LEU A 275 0.59 -26.34 5.87
N SER A 276 1.44 -25.53 5.23
CA SER A 276 1.89 -24.23 5.75
C SER A 276 0.76 -23.20 5.91
N PHE A 277 -0.35 -23.37 5.18
CA PHE A 277 -1.53 -22.53 5.30
C PHE A 277 -2.51 -22.97 6.39
N ILE A 278 -2.55 -24.27 6.72
CA ILE A 278 -3.39 -24.77 7.83
C ILE A 278 -2.90 -24.21 9.17
N ARG A 279 -1.58 -24.04 9.33
CA ARG A 279 -0.97 -23.32 10.45
C ARG A 279 0.33 -22.65 9.96
N ARG A 280 0.41 -21.32 10.08
CA ARG A 280 1.62 -20.56 9.73
C ARG A 280 2.75 -20.95 10.69
N THR A 281 4.00 -20.98 10.20
CA THR A 281 5.17 -21.54 10.88
C THR A 281 5.45 -20.98 12.28
N GLU A 282 5.10 -19.73 12.50
CA GLU A 282 5.35 -18.95 13.71
C GLU A 282 4.22 -19.05 14.75
N SER A 283 3.16 -19.83 14.46
CA SER A 283 1.90 -19.85 15.24
C SER A 283 1.53 -21.20 15.85
#